data_AF-A0A227JB08-F1
#
_entry.id   AF-A0A227JB08-F1
#
_cell.length_a   1.000
_cell.length_b   1.000
_cell.length_c   1.000
_cell.angle_alpha   90.00
_cell.angle_beta   90.00
_cell.angle_gamma   90.00
#
_symmetry.space_group_name_H-M   'P 1'
#
loop_
_entity.id
_entity.type
_entity.pdbx_description
1 polymer ?
#
loop_
_entity_poly.entity_id
_entity_poly.type
_entity_poly.pdbx_seq_one_letter_code
_entity_poly.pdbx_strand_id
1 'polypeptide(L)'
;MVAVRSAHLNQNEQFELENWVASLGQEKSTASRLIEVYRDCQTILAGHEQAELLLWRGREMIEILITLSMDKATLVAAQLFPLVSSGAFNRELLEEKYSKEIIKLIDGVEEMAAIGQLNVTMEGSAASSQVDNVRRMLLAMVDDFRCVVIKLAERICNLIEVKKAPDEVRRAAAKECANIYAPLANRLGIGQLKWEIEDYAFRYQQPDTYKQIAKQLAERRIVREQYIKDFVEDLSQEMKACGINAEVSGRPKHIYSIWRKMQKKSLAFDELFDVRAVRIIADKLQDCYAALGVVHTKYKHLPSEFDDYVANPKPNGYQSIHTVILGPEGKTIEIQIRTKQMHEESELGVAAHWKYKEGASSRSGYDEKITWLRKLLDWQEEMS
;
A
#
# COMPACT_ATOMS: atom_id res chain seq x y z
N MET A 1 2.61 4.18 -11.34
CA MET A 1 1.80 5.41 -11.36
C MET A 1 1.10 5.49 -10.03
N VAL A 2 1.09 6.67 -9.42
CA VAL A 2 0.35 6.94 -8.19
C VAL A 2 -1.14 6.69 -8.44
N ALA A 3 -1.84 6.02 -7.52
CA ALA A 3 -3.27 5.76 -7.65
C ALA A 3 -4.02 7.09 -7.68
N VAL A 4 -4.81 7.32 -8.73
CA VAL A 4 -5.72 8.48 -8.80
C VAL A 4 -7.04 8.02 -8.20
N ARG A 5 -7.37 8.52 -7.01
CA ARG A 5 -8.63 8.19 -6.31
C ARG A 5 -9.72 9.22 -6.59
N SER A 6 -10.98 8.86 -6.36
CA SER A 6 -12.16 9.71 -6.63
C SER A 6 -12.10 11.04 -5.90
N ALA A 7 -11.58 11.07 -4.68
CA ALA A 7 -11.43 12.30 -3.92
C ALA A 7 -10.36 13.27 -4.49
N HIS A 8 -9.53 12.83 -5.44
CA HIS A 8 -8.66 13.71 -6.25
C HIS A 8 -9.34 14.26 -7.51
N LEU A 9 -10.32 13.56 -8.06
CA LEU A 9 -11.01 13.94 -9.31
C LEU A 9 -12.10 14.98 -9.05
N ASN A 10 -12.79 14.90 -7.90
CA ASN A 10 -13.97 15.71 -7.63
C ASN A 10 -13.67 16.96 -6.79
N GLN A 11 -12.53 17.61 -6.96
CA GLN A 11 -12.32 18.96 -6.38
C GLN A 11 -13.24 20.02 -7.02
N ASN A 12 -13.80 19.74 -8.21
CA ASN A 12 -14.62 20.67 -8.99
C ASN A 12 -16.09 20.24 -9.21
N GLU A 13 -16.50 19.06 -8.71
CA GLU A 13 -17.90 18.61 -8.73
C GLU A 13 -18.48 18.70 -7.32
N GLN A 14 -19.76 19.10 -7.18
CA GLN A 14 -20.43 19.11 -5.88
C GLN A 14 -20.36 17.70 -5.27
N PHE A 15 -19.68 17.58 -4.14
CA PHE A 15 -19.58 16.30 -3.45
C PHE A 15 -20.96 15.87 -2.93
N GLU A 16 -21.46 14.75 -3.44
CA GLU A 16 -22.68 14.11 -2.98
C GLU A 16 -22.34 12.90 -2.11
N LEU A 17 -22.57 13.02 -0.81
CA LEU A 17 -22.22 12.01 0.20
C LEU A 17 -22.81 10.63 -0.12
N GLU A 18 -24.08 10.58 -0.54
CA GLU A 18 -24.80 9.33 -0.79
C GLU A 18 -24.24 8.60 -2.02
N ASN A 19 -23.92 9.34 -3.08
CA ASN A 19 -23.29 8.78 -4.28
C ASN A 19 -21.86 8.31 -4.01
N TRP A 20 -21.10 9.07 -3.21
CA TRP A 20 -19.77 8.66 -2.77
C TRP A 20 -19.84 7.35 -1.97
N VAL A 21 -20.68 7.26 -0.93
CA VAL A 21 -20.79 6.03 -0.13
C VAL A 21 -21.28 4.85 -0.97
N ALA A 22 -22.20 5.07 -1.92
CA ALA A 22 -22.64 4.03 -2.84
C ALA A 22 -21.49 3.50 -3.72
N SER A 23 -20.59 4.39 -4.17
CA SER A 23 -19.42 4.01 -4.98
C SER A 23 -18.41 3.11 -4.24
N LEU A 24 -18.42 3.14 -2.90
CA LEU A 24 -17.53 2.35 -2.06
C LEU A 24 -17.87 0.84 -2.04
N GLY A 25 -19.06 0.45 -2.53
CA GLY A 25 -19.47 -0.94 -2.65
C GLY A 25 -19.58 -1.69 -1.31
N GLN A 26 -19.77 -0.98 -0.21
CA GLN A 26 -19.82 -1.56 1.14
C GLN A 26 -21.22 -2.12 1.48
N GLU A 27 -21.27 -2.99 2.48
CA GLU A 27 -22.53 -3.46 3.04
C GLU A 27 -23.42 -2.31 3.51
N LYS A 28 -24.75 -2.49 3.43
CA LYS A 28 -25.73 -1.46 3.82
C LYS A 28 -25.52 -0.96 5.26
N SER A 29 -25.12 -1.84 6.17
CA SER A 29 -24.88 -1.49 7.57
C SER A 29 -23.67 -0.55 7.73
N THR A 30 -22.56 -0.87 7.05
CA THR A 30 -21.33 -0.06 7.00
C THR A 30 -21.58 1.27 6.28
N ALA A 31 -22.23 1.23 5.11
CA ALA A 31 -22.58 2.41 4.34
C ALA A 31 -23.42 3.40 5.17
N SER A 32 -24.48 2.93 5.82
CA SER A 32 -25.34 3.78 6.66
C SER A 32 -24.56 4.42 7.80
N ARG A 33 -23.65 3.66 8.44
CA ARG A 33 -22.81 4.18 9.52
C ARG A 33 -21.82 5.23 9.03
N LEU A 34 -21.20 5.05 7.87
CA LEU A 34 -20.28 6.05 7.30
C LEU A 34 -20.99 7.36 6.97
N ILE A 35 -22.24 7.30 6.49
CA ILE A 35 -23.08 8.48 6.24
C ILE A 35 -23.37 9.23 7.56
N GLU A 36 -23.80 8.50 8.59
CA GLU A 36 -24.10 9.08 9.91
C GLU A 36 -22.85 9.79 10.47
N VAL A 37 -21.72 9.10 10.48
CA VAL A 37 -20.45 9.64 10.98
C VAL A 37 -19.98 10.83 10.16
N TYR A 38 -20.18 10.83 8.85
CA TYR A 38 -19.82 11.98 8.02
C TYR A 38 -20.62 13.23 8.41
N ARG A 39 -21.94 13.07 8.58
CA ARG A 39 -22.83 14.17 8.98
C ARG A 39 -22.50 14.69 10.39
N ASP A 40 -22.11 13.80 11.29
CA ASP A 40 -21.61 14.17 12.61
C ASP A 40 -20.34 15.01 12.52
N CYS A 41 -19.37 14.56 11.72
CA CYS A 41 -18.14 15.31 11.46
C CYS A 41 -18.42 16.70 10.86
N GLN A 42 -19.37 16.79 9.92
CA GLN A 42 -19.79 18.08 9.34
C GLN A 42 -20.39 19.02 10.39
N THR A 43 -21.21 18.48 11.30
CA THR A 43 -21.86 19.27 12.35
C THR A 43 -20.82 19.79 13.36
N ILE A 44 -19.84 18.96 13.72
CA ILE A 44 -18.79 19.32 14.69
C ILE A 44 -17.80 20.33 14.09
N LEU A 45 -17.50 20.19 12.80
CA LEU A 45 -16.62 21.12 12.09
C LEU A 45 -17.34 22.40 11.63
N ALA A 46 -18.60 22.61 12.00
CA ALA A 46 -19.34 23.82 11.62
C ALA A 46 -18.62 25.07 12.17
N GLY A 47 -18.09 25.89 11.25
CA GLY A 47 -17.34 27.10 11.59
C GLY A 47 -15.84 26.89 11.85
N HIS A 48 -15.29 25.69 11.67
CA HIS A 48 -13.86 25.43 11.76
C HIS A 48 -13.13 25.83 10.47
N GLU A 49 -12.02 26.58 10.56
CA GLU A 49 -11.30 27.12 9.39
C GLU A 49 -10.82 26.02 8.42
N GLN A 50 -10.46 24.85 8.96
CA GLN A 50 -9.97 23.70 8.18
C GLN A 50 -11.03 22.62 7.93
N ALA A 51 -12.32 22.91 8.10
CA ALA A 51 -13.40 21.92 8.01
C ALA A 51 -13.35 21.10 6.72
N GLU A 52 -13.21 21.75 5.55
CA GLU A 52 -13.17 21.08 4.25
C GLU A 52 -11.98 20.11 4.13
N LEU A 53 -10.81 20.54 4.62
CA LEU A 53 -9.59 19.74 4.59
C LEU A 53 -9.70 18.49 5.47
N LEU A 54 -10.24 18.63 6.68
CA LEU A 54 -10.41 17.53 7.63
C LEU A 54 -11.42 16.49 7.12
N LEU A 55 -12.54 16.96 6.53
CA LEU A 55 -13.53 16.08 5.89
C LEU A 55 -12.96 15.40 4.64
N TRP A 56 -12.16 16.10 3.84
CA TRP A 56 -11.46 15.50 2.70
C TRP A 56 -10.48 14.42 3.15
N ARG A 57 -9.66 14.69 4.18
CA ARG A 57 -8.70 13.72 4.72
C ARG A 57 -9.41 12.45 5.19
N GLY A 58 -10.53 12.57 5.89
CA GLY A 58 -11.33 11.41 6.33
C GLY A 58 -11.84 10.56 5.16
N ARG A 59 -12.31 11.19 4.07
CA ARG A 59 -12.77 10.47 2.86
C ARG A 59 -11.63 9.75 2.15
N GLU A 60 -10.50 10.42 1.94
CA GLU A 60 -9.32 9.81 1.30
C GLU A 60 -8.79 8.62 2.10
N MET A 61 -8.75 8.74 3.44
CA MET A 61 -8.38 7.62 4.30
C MET A 61 -9.32 6.43 4.14
N ILE A 62 -10.64 6.66 4.07
CA ILE A 62 -11.62 5.60 3.79
C ILE A 62 -11.38 4.97 2.42
N GLU A 63 -11.17 5.77 1.37
CA GLU A 63 -10.91 5.26 0.02
C GLU A 63 -9.64 4.39 -0.02
N ILE A 64 -8.59 4.75 0.72
CA ILE A 64 -7.40 3.92 0.90
C ILE A 64 -7.75 2.60 1.59
N LEU A 65 -8.41 2.65 2.74
CA LEU A 65 -8.66 1.49 3.60
C LEU A 65 -9.65 0.50 2.99
N ILE A 66 -10.58 0.97 2.16
CA ILE A 66 -11.51 0.11 1.44
C ILE A 66 -10.81 -0.74 0.38
N THR A 67 -9.75 -0.22 -0.27
CA THR A 67 -8.94 -1.06 -1.17
C THR A 67 -8.26 -2.23 -0.44
N LEU A 68 -8.10 -2.11 0.88
CA LEU A 68 -7.56 -3.16 1.74
C LEU A 68 -8.62 -4.05 2.38
N SER A 69 -9.91 -3.85 2.05
CA SER A 69 -11.05 -4.58 2.62
C SER A 69 -11.10 -4.53 4.16
N MET A 70 -10.81 -3.37 4.76
CA MET A 70 -10.83 -3.21 6.22
C MET A 70 -12.25 -3.22 6.80
N ASP A 71 -12.36 -3.62 8.07
CA ASP A 71 -13.60 -3.74 8.80
C ASP A 71 -14.25 -2.39 9.11
N LYS A 72 -15.55 -2.43 9.43
CA LYS A 72 -16.37 -1.25 9.71
C LYS A 72 -15.78 -0.36 10.82
N ALA A 73 -15.22 -0.94 11.88
CA ALA A 73 -14.66 -0.15 12.99
C ALA A 73 -13.42 0.64 12.53
N THR A 74 -12.56 0.03 11.71
CA THR A 74 -11.40 0.70 11.10
C THR A 74 -11.82 1.87 10.21
N LEU A 75 -12.84 1.68 9.35
CA LEU A 75 -13.30 2.75 8.45
C LEU A 75 -13.87 3.94 9.23
N VAL A 76 -14.65 3.67 10.28
CA VAL A 76 -15.20 4.72 11.15
C VAL A 76 -14.09 5.44 11.92
N ALA A 77 -13.13 4.71 12.49
CA ALA A 77 -11.99 5.31 13.19
C ALA A 77 -11.16 6.21 12.25
N ALA A 78 -10.93 5.78 11.02
CA ALA A 78 -10.22 6.57 10.02
C ALA A 78 -10.94 7.85 9.61
N GLN A 79 -12.28 7.83 9.59
CA GLN A 79 -13.10 9.01 9.31
C GLN A 79 -13.00 10.07 10.41
N LEU A 80 -12.93 9.63 11.66
CA LEU A 80 -12.89 10.47 12.86
C LEU A 80 -11.48 10.97 13.16
N PHE A 81 -10.45 10.20 12.84
CA PHE A 81 -9.07 10.47 13.20
C PHE A 81 -8.57 11.90 12.84
N PRO A 82 -8.86 12.46 11.64
CA PRO A 82 -8.47 13.83 11.32
C PRO A 82 -9.05 14.87 12.28
N LEU A 83 -10.28 14.68 12.74
CA LEU A 83 -10.95 15.62 13.65
C LEU A 83 -10.30 15.56 15.04
N VAL A 84 -10.08 14.35 15.55
CA VAL A 84 -9.45 14.14 16.87
C VAL A 84 -8.02 14.68 16.88
N SER A 85 -7.21 14.33 15.87
CA SER A 85 -5.81 14.79 15.76
C SER A 85 -5.66 16.30 15.56
N SER A 86 -6.69 16.99 15.04
CA SER A 86 -6.71 18.46 14.93
C SER A 86 -7.11 19.17 16.23
N GLY A 87 -7.58 18.43 17.24
CA GLY A 87 -8.13 19.00 18.47
C GLY A 87 -9.52 19.61 18.33
N ALA A 88 -10.18 19.45 17.16
CA ALA A 88 -11.51 20.00 16.89
C ALA A 88 -12.66 19.22 17.55
N PHE A 89 -12.38 18.06 18.15
CA PHE A 89 -13.38 17.14 18.69
C PHE A 89 -13.20 16.96 20.20
N ASN A 90 -14.28 17.11 21.00
CA ASN A 90 -14.23 16.81 22.43
C ASN A 90 -14.23 15.29 22.68
N ARG A 91 -13.20 14.79 23.36
CA ARG A 91 -12.99 13.37 23.68
C ARG A 91 -14.12 12.76 24.52
N GLU A 92 -14.75 13.54 25.39
CA GLU A 92 -15.87 13.08 26.23
C GLU A 92 -17.08 12.71 25.38
N LEU A 93 -17.42 13.54 24.39
CA LEU A 93 -18.49 13.27 23.42
C LEU A 93 -18.17 12.08 22.52
N LEU A 94 -16.88 11.82 22.28
CA LEU A 94 -16.43 10.66 21.49
C LEU A 94 -16.71 9.35 22.25
N GLU A 95 -16.40 9.34 23.55
CA GLU A 95 -16.62 8.21 24.47
C GLU A 95 -18.09 7.86 24.67
N GLU A 96 -18.97 8.84 24.64
CA GLU A 96 -20.42 8.62 24.76
C GLU A 96 -21.04 8.06 23.47
N LYS A 97 -20.56 8.52 22.30
CA LYS A 97 -21.21 8.26 21.00
C LYS A 97 -20.65 7.06 20.25
N TYR A 98 -19.38 6.71 20.47
CA TYR A 98 -18.69 5.65 19.75
C TYR A 98 -18.29 4.49 20.66
N SER A 99 -18.08 3.32 20.05
CA SER A 99 -17.68 2.14 20.81
C SER A 99 -16.26 2.27 21.36
N LYS A 100 -16.00 1.62 22.50
CA LYS A 100 -14.64 1.53 23.09
C LYS A 100 -13.59 1.01 22.12
N GLU A 101 -13.99 0.17 21.17
CA GLU A 101 -13.12 -0.34 20.11
C GLU A 101 -12.63 0.78 19.18
N ILE A 102 -13.52 1.63 18.68
CA ILE A 102 -13.16 2.75 17.78
C ILE A 102 -12.22 3.72 18.50
N ILE A 103 -12.48 3.97 19.78
CA ILE A 103 -11.68 4.90 20.60
C ILE A 103 -10.28 4.33 20.82
N LYS A 104 -10.19 3.04 21.15
CA LYS A 104 -8.89 2.36 21.27
C LYS A 104 -8.09 2.43 19.96
N LEU A 105 -8.74 2.31 18.81
CA LEU A 105 -8.08 2.48 17.51
C LEU A 105 -7.55 3.89 17.31
N ILE A 106 -8.36 4.92 17.60
CA ILE A 106 -7.96 6.32 17.47
C ILE A 106 -6.78 6.63 18.40
N ASP A 107 -6.88 6.23 19.67
CA ASP A 107 -5.84 6.43 20.68
C ASP A 107 -4.51 5.79 20.26
N GLY A 108 -4.57 4.55 19.75
CA GLY A 108 -3.38 3.87 19.25
C GLY A 108 -2.73 4.60 18.07
N VAL A 109 -3.52 5.21 17.18
CA VAL A 109 -3.00 6.01 16.05
C VAL A 109 -2.39 7.34 16.54
N GLU A 110 -2.97 7.98 17.55
CA GLU A 110 -2.42 9.20 18.16
C GLU A 110 -1.10 8.95 18.90
N GLU A 111 -1.00 7.86 19.66
CA GLU A 111 0.24 7.43 20.31
C GLU A 111 1.35 7.23 19.27
N MET A 112 1.04 6.58 18.15
CA MET A 112 1.98 6.42 17.04
C MET A 112 2.39 7.75 16.40
N ALA A 113 1.48 8.74 16.35
CA ALA A 113 1.76 10.06 15.79
C ALA A 113 2.70 10.88 16.70
N ALA A 114 2.46 10.86 18.00
CA ALA A 114 3.29 11.57 19.00
C ALA A 114 4.74 11.08 18.97
N ILE A 115 4.94 9.79 18.70
CA ILE A 115 6.27 9.17 18.66
C ILE A 115 7.02 9.50 17.36
N GLY A 116 6.32 9.66 16.23
CA GLY A 116 6.91 10.09 14.95
C GLY A 116 7.49 11.50 15.01
N GLN A 117 6.85 12.42 15.73
CA GLN A 117 7.30 13.82 15.87
C GLN A 117 8.61 13.95 16.67
N LEU A 118 8.82 13.10 17.68
CA LEU A 118 10.05 13.09 18.49
C LEU A 118 11.30 12.68 17.68
N ASN A 119 11.11 11.89 16.62
CA ASN A 119 12.21 11.42 15.75
C ASN A 119 12.73 12.51 14.80
N VAL A 120 11.94 13.55 14.51
CA VAL A 120 12.32 14.65 13.60
C VAL A 120 13.15 15.72 14.32
N THR A 121 12.92 15.94 15.62
CA THR A 121 13.57 17.00 16.41
C THR A 121 14.98 16.68 16.89
N MET A 122 15.46 15.43 16.77
CA MET A 122 16.75 14.99 17.31
C MET A 122 17.74 14.65 16.17
N GLU A 123 18.19 15.63 15.39
CA GLU A 123 19.29 15.44 14.42
C GLU A 123 20.69 15.43 15.07
N GLY A 124 20.81 15.40 16.40
CA GLY A 124 22.10 15.61 17.08
C GLY A 124 22.64 14.50 17.97
N SER A 125 21.79 13.68 18.61
CA SER A 125 22.27 12.82 19.71
C SER A 125 21.35 11.63 19.94
N ALA A 126 21.98 10.46 20.11
CA ALA A 126 21.42 9.21 20.62
C ALA A 126 20.60 8.34 19.63
N ALA A 127 21.31 7.48 18.90
CA ALA A 127 20.74 6.28 18.27
C ALA A 127 19.89 5.44 19.25
N SER A 128 20.18 5.48 20.56
CA SER A 128 19.37 4.82 21.59
C SER A 128 17.97 5.42 21.77
N SER A 129 17.78 6.72 21.57
CA SER A 129 16.47 7.38 21.69
C SER A 129 15.54 7.07 20.52
N GLN A 130 16.10 6.93 19.32
CA GLN A 130 15.36 6.50 18.12
C GLN A 130 14.88 5.05 18.25
N VAL A 131 15.71 4.16 18.83
CA VAL A 131 15.35 2.77 19.11
C VAL A 131 14.22 2.65 20.14
N ASP A 132 14.23 3.48 21.19
CA ASP A 132 13.16 3.47 22.20
C ASP A 132 11.84 4.07 21.69
N ASN A 133 11.89 5.10 20.83
CA ASN A 133 10.71 5.63 20.16
C ASN A 133 10.12 4.58 19.21
N VAL A 134 10.96 3.96 18.39
CA VAL A 134 10.56 2.83 17.56
C VAL A 134 9.94 1.71 18.41
N ARG A 135 10.56 1.32 19.54
CA ARG A 135 10.03 0.31 20.46
C ARG A 135 8.68 0.70 21.07
N ARG A 136 8.49 1.95 21.49
CA ARG A 136 7.18 2.43 22.00
C ARG A 136 6.12 2.48 20.90
N MET A 137 6.52 2.91 19.70
CA MET A 137 5.66 2.86 18.52
C MET A 137 5.21 1.43 18.27
N LEU A 138 6.14 0.46 18.29
CA LEU A 138 5.85 -0.96 18.16
C LEU A 138 4.92 -1.51 19.25
N LEU A 139 5.14 -1.14 20.51
CA LEU A 139 4.30 -1.59 21.63
C LEU A 139 2.84 -1.12 21.48
N ALA A 140 2.61 0.10 20.98
CA ALA A 140 1.28 0.57 20.63
C ALA A 140 0.66 -0.24 19.46
N MET A 141 1.48 -0.80 18.55
CA MET A 141 1.02 -1.66 17.45
C MET A 141 0.76 -3.12 17.85
N VAL A 142 1.32 -3.60 18.97
CA VAL A 142 1.13 -4.99 19.43
C VAL A 142 -0.34 -5.26 19.78
N ASP A 143 -1.04 -4.23 20.23
CA ASP A 143 -2.41 -4.34 20.70
C ASP A 143 -3.44 -4.50 19.58
N ASP A 144 -3.26 -3.78 18.46
CA ASP A 144 -4.14 -3.83 17.29
C ASP A 144 -3.43 -3.36 16.01
N PHE A 145 -3.29 -4.23 15.01
CA PHE A 145 -2.64 -3.88 13.73
C PHE A 145 -3.43 -2.84 12.93
N ARG A 146 -4.75 -2.73 13.16
CA ARG A 146 -5.64 -1.79 12.46
C ARG A 146 -5.18 -0.35 12.68
N CYS A 147 -4.64 -0.03 13.85
CA CYS A 147 -4.01 1.27 14.15
C CYS A 147 -2.88 1.59 13.15
N VAL A 148 -2.07 0.60 12.80
CA VAL A 148 -0.96 0.79 11.85
C VAL A 148 -1.50 1.07 10.46
N VAL A 149 -2.51 0.32 10.01
CA VAL A 149 -3.09 0.51 8.68
C VAL A 149 -3.75 1.89 8.57
N ILE A 150 -4.47 2.33 9.60
CA ILE A 150 -5.03 3.70 9.68
C ILE A 150 -3.90 4.73 9.63
N LYS A 151 -2.80 4.53 10.37
CA LYS A 151 -1.66 5.45 10.35
C LYS A 151 -0.99 5.52 8.98
N LEU A 152 -0.82 4.40 8.29
CA LEU A 152 -0.26 4.36 6.94
C LEU A 152 -1.15 5.13 5.95
N ALA A 153 -2.48 4.96 6.05
CA ALA A 153 -3.44 5.71 5.24
C ALA A 153 -3.36 7.23 5.52
N GLU A 154 -3.27 7.62 6.80
CA GLU A 154 -3.06 9.03 7.18
C GLU A 154 -1.76 9.58 6.58
N ARG A 155 -0.66 8.83 6.63
CA ARG A 155 0.62 9.27 6.08
C ARG A 155 0.61 9.46 4.57
N ILE A 156 -0.13 8.62 3.84
CA ILE A 156 -0.36 8.83 2.41
C ILE A 156 -1.14 10.13 2.18
N CYS A 157 -2.21 10.37 2.94
CA CYS A 157 -2.98 11.63 2.85
C CYS A 157 -2.12 12.85 3.16
N ASN A 158 -1.27 12.77 4.19
CA ASN A 158 -0.31 13.82 4.54
C ASN A 158 0.66 14.09 3.37
N LEU A 159 1.25 13.05 2.76
CA LEU A 159 2.14 13.19 1.61
C LEU A 159 1.45 13.85 0.39
N ILE A 160 0.15 13.64 0.22
CA ILE A 160 -0.64 14.29 -0.83
C ILE A 160 -0.84 15.78 -0.51
N GLU A 161 -1.20 16.09 0.74
CA GLU A 161 -1.50 17.44 1.21
C GLU A 161 -0.27 18.36 1.22
N VAL A 162 0.87 17.86 1.70
CA VAL A 162 2.11 18.67 1.79
C VAL A 162 2.63 19.12 0.42
N LYS A 163 2.06 18.66 -0.70
CA LYS A 163 2.42 19.10 -2.06
C LYS A 163 2.54 20.62 -2.18
N LYS A 164 1.64 21.38 -1.53
CA LYS A 164 1.60 22.86 -1.54
C LYS A 164 2.42 23.52 -0.42
N ALA A 165 2.96 22.74 0.53
CA ALA A 165 3.74 23.23 1.65
C ALA A 165 5.17 23.65 1.24
N PRO A 166 5.90 24.40 2.09
CA PRO A 166 7.30 24.73 1.88
C PRO A 166 8.18 23.48 1.68
N ASP A 167 9.30 23.64 0.96
CA ASP A 167 10.15 22.51 0.56
C ASP A 167 10.70 21.72 1.76
N GLU A 168 11.05 22.41 2.83
CA GLU A 168 11.54 21.83 4.07
C GLU A 168 10.51 20.86 4.69
N VAL A 169 9.25 21.29 4.80
CA VAL A 169 8.15 20.49 5.34
C VAL A 169 7.92 19.24 4.47
N ARG A 170 7.95 19.40 3.14
CA ARG A 170 7.79 18.27 2.20
C ARG A 170 8.90 17.24 2.33
N ARG A 171 10.15 17.70 2.42
CA ARG A 171 11.31 16.80 2.57
C ARG A 171 11.31 16.10 3.92
N ALA A 172 10.95 16.80 5.00
CA ALA A 172 10.83 16.20 6.32
C ALA A 172 9.78 15.09 6.34
N ALA A 173 8.56 15.36 5.85
CA ALA A 173 7.50 14.37 5.73
C ALA A 173 7.90 13.18 4.84
N ALA A 174 8.57 13.46 3.71
CA ALA A 174 9.06 12.41 2.82
C ALA A 174 10.17 11.55 3.45
N LYS A 175 11.09 12.15 4.20
CA LYS A 175 12.17 11.44 4.93
C LYS A 175 11.59 10.52 6.00
N GLU A 176 10.64 11.02 6.79
CA GLU A 176 9.91 10.21 7.78
C GLU A 176 9.19 9.03 7.11
N CYS A 177 8.44 9.30 6.04
CA CYS A 177 7.69 8.28 5.31
C CYS A 177 8.57 7.22 4.65
N ALA A 178 9.69 7.61 4.04
CA ALA A 178 10.63 6.68 3.42
C ALA A 178 11.36 5.80 4.44
N ASN A 179 11.71 6.34 5.61
CA ASN A 179 12.55 5.64 6.59
C ASN A 179 11.74 4.79 7.57
N ILE A 180 10.51 5.19 7.89
CA ILE A 180 9.69 4.53 8.90
C ILE A 180 8.51 3.80 8.26
N TYR A 181 7.64 4.54 7.58
CA TYR A 181 6.33 4.03 7.17
C TYR A 181 6.37 3.10 5.94
N ALA A 182 7.23 3.36 4.95
CA ALA A 182 7.41 2.47 3.80
C ALA A 182 8.01 1.10 4.21
N PRO A 183 9.10 1.03 5.02
CA PRO A 183 9.59 -0.23 5.55
C PRO A 183 8.56 -0.97 6.40
N LEU A 184 7.80 -0.26 7.22
CA LEU A 184 6.72 -0.83 8.02
C LEU A 184 5.63 -1.47 7.14
N ALA A 185 5.15 -0.77 6.11
CA ALA A 185 4.21 -1.32 5.14
C ALA A 185 4.77 -2.57 4.43
N ASN A 186 6.06 -2.57 4.08
CA ASN A 186 6.73 -3.72 3.47
C ASN A 186 6.77 -4.96 4.39
N ARG A 187 7.02 -4.75 5.69
CA ARG A 187 7.07 -5.82 6.70
C ARG A 187 5.67 -6.39 6.97
N LEU A 188 4.65 -5.54 6.96
CA LEU A 188 3.24 -5.96 6.98
C LEU A 188 2.79 -6.68 5.70
N GLY A 189 3.64 -6.71 4.66
CA GLY A 189 3.30 -7.30 3.37
C GLY A 189 2.32 -6.47 2.54
N ILE A 190 2.03 -5.23 2.94
CA ILE A 190 1.07 -4.36 2.25
C ILE A 190 1.81 -3.63 1.12
N GLY A 191 2.02 -4.35 0.02
CA GLY A 191 2.80 -3.88 -1.13
C GLY A 191 2.23 -2.60 -1.76
N GLN A 192 0.89 -2.50 -1.84
CA GLN A 192 0.20 -1.35 -2.43
C GLN A 192 0.55 -0.04 -1.71
N LEU A 193 0.39 0.00 -0.38
CA LEU A 193 0.69 1.20 0.41
C LEU A 193 2.18 1.53 0.38
N LYS A 194 3.04 0.50 0.46
CA LYS A 194 4.49 0.68 0.39
C LYS A 194 4.89 1.43 -0.88
N TRP A 195 4.49 0.96 -2.06
CA TRP A 195 4.90 1.57 -3.32
C TRP A 195 4.36 2.98 -3.49
N GLU A 196 3.16 3.25 -2.98
CA GLU A 196 2.57 4.58 -3.00
C GLU A 196 3.35 5.56 -2.12
N ILE A 197 3.66 5.18 -0.88
CA ILE A 197 4.49 5.96 0.04
C ILE A 197 5.88 6.20 -0.57
N GLU A 198 6.49 5.16 -1.12
CA GLU A 198 7.82 5.23 -1.77
C GLU A 198 7.83 6.20 -2.96
N ASP A 199 6.84 6.13 -3.86
CA ASP A 199 6.76 7.03 -5.03
C ASP A 199 6.52 8.49 -4.60
N TYR A 200 5.67 8.74 -3.59
CA TYR A 200 5.44 10.08 -3.04
C TYR A 200 6.67 10.64 -2.32
N ALA A 201 7.31 9.84 -1.48
CA ALA A 201 8.52 10.26 -0.77
C ALA A 201 9.65 10.56 -1.76
N PHE A 202 9.84 9.71 -2.77
CA PHE A 202 10.85 9.91 -3.81
C PHE A 202 10.62 11.19 -4.62
N ARG A 203 9.35 11.50 -4.93
CA ARG A 203 8.98 12.75 -5.62
C ARG A 203 9.45 14.00 -4.89
N TYR A 204 9.45 14.02 -3.56
CA TYR A 204 9.88 15.17 -2.76
C TYR A 204 11.37 15.14 -2.42
N GLN A 205 11.95 13.96 -2.24
CA GLN A 205 13.39 13.83 -1.95
C GLN A 205 14.26 14.14 -3.17
N GLN A 206 13.86 13.66 -4.35
CA GLN A 206 14.63 13.75 -5.60
C GLN A 206 13.72 14.20 -6.76
N PRO A 207 13.22 15.45 -6.74
CA PRO A 207 12.19 15.92 -7.67
C PRO A 207 12.64 15.90 -9.13
N ASP A 208 13.91 16.23 -9.41
CA ASP A 208 14.42 16.29 -10.78
C ASP A 208 14.57 14.89 -11.37
N THR A 209 15.16 13.96 -10.63
CA THR A 209 15.27 12.55 -11.01
C THR A 209 13.88 11.92 -11.20
N TYR A 210 12.94 12.20 -10.31
CA TYR A 210 11.55 11.75 -10.45
C TYR A 210 10.92 12.24 -11.75
N LYS A 211 11.04 13.54 -12.05
CA LYS A 211 10.50 14.14 -13.28
C LYS A 211 11.16 13.58 -14.54
N GLN A 212 12.47 13.34 -14.52
CA GLN A 212 13.20 12.74 -15.63
C GLN A 212 12.68 11.33 -15.93
N ILE A 213 12.61 10.47 -14.92
CA ILE A 213 12.08 9.09 -15.07
C ILE A 213 10.62 9.12 -15.54
N ALA A 214 9.79 10.00 -14.96
CA ALA A 214 8.39 10.13 -15.34
C ALA A 214 8.22 10.58 -16.80
N LYS A 215 9.01 11.55 -17.27
CA LYS A 215 8.98 12.03 -18.65
C LYS A 215 9.37 10.93 -19.63
N GLN A 216 10.47 10.22 -19.37
CA GLN A 216 10.94 9.15 -20.23
C GLN A 216 9.96 7.96 -20.28
N LEU A 217 9.31 7.63 -19.15
CA LEU A 217 8.24 6.63 -19.11
C LEU A 217 7.00 7.05 -19.93
N ALA A 218 6.68 8.34 -19.97
CA ALA A 218 5.55 8.87 -20.72
C ALA A 218 5.80 8.84 -22.24
N GLU A 219 7.00 9.26 -22.69
CA GLU A 219 7.37 9.30 -24.11
C GLU A 219 7.26 7.94 -24.80
N ARG A 220 7.59 6.85 -24.09
CA ARG A 220 7.57 5.48 -24.63
C ARG A 220 6.34 4.68 -24.21
N ARG A 221 5.31 5.33 -23.66
CA ARG A 221 4.13 4.67 -23.09
C ARG A 221 3.39 3.82 -24.12
N ILE A 222 3.06 4.39 -25.27
CA ILE A 222 2.25 3.76 -26.32
C ILE A 222 2.94 2.49 -26.85
N VAL A 223 4.22 2.60 -27.23
CA VAL A 223 5.02 1.47 -27.74
C VAL A 223 5.10 0.35 -26.70
N ARG A 224 5.30 0.70 -25.44
CA ARG A 224 5.39 -0.29 -24.35
C ARG A 224 4.05 -0.96 -24.07
N GLU A 225 2.95 -0.20 -24.03
CA GLU A 225 1.61 -0.75 -23.79
C GLU A 225 1.20 -1.70 -24.91
N GLN A 226 1.48 -1.34 -26.17
CA GLN A 226 1.21 -2.22 -27.31
C GLN A 226 2.03 -3.51 -27.24
N TYR A 227 3.34 -3.41 -27.01
CA TYR A 227 4.20 -4.60 -26.88
C TYR A 227 3.75 -5.53 -25.75
N ILE A 228 3.37 -4.98 -24.59
CA ILE A 228 2.86 -5.78 -23.47
C ILE A 228 1.51 -6.41 -23.85
N LYS A 229 0.63 -5.68 -24.54
CA LYS A 229 -0.66 -6.20 -24.98
C LYS A 229 -0.48 -7.38 -25.94
N ASP A 230 0.37 -7.24 -26.94
CA ASP A 230 0.66 -8.31 -27.92
C ASP A 230 1.24 -9.55 -27.22
N PHE A 231 2.18 -9.34 -26.28
CA PHE A 231 2.76 -10.43 -25.50
C PHE A 231 1.74 -11.11 -24.57
N VAL A 232 0.86 -10.34 -23.94
CA VAL A 232 -0.20 -10.86 -23.07
C VAL A 232 -1.22 -11.67 -23.87
N GLU A 233 -1.62 -11.19 -25.05
CA GLU A 233 -2.56 -11.90 -25.94
C GLU A 233 -1.96 -13.23 -26.43
N ASP A 234 -0.71 -13.20 -26.88
CA ASP A 234 0.04 -14.38 -27.33
C ASP A 234 0.19 -15.42 -26.21
N LEU A 235 0.59 -15.00 -25.00
CA LEU A 235 0.73 -15.91 -23.87
C LEU A 235 -0.62 -16.44 -23.39
N SER A 236 -1.67 -15.61 -23.40
CA SER A 236 -3.03 -16.03 -23.01
C SER A 236 -3.60 -17.09 -23.95
N GLN A 237 -3.33 -16.99 -25.25
CA GLN A 237 -3.74 -18.01 -26.23
C GLN A 237 -3.02 -19.33 -26.00
N GLU A 238 -1.71 -19.29 -25.72
CA GLU A 238 -0.93 -20.50 -25.42
C GLU A 238 -1.42 -21.20 -24.15
N MET A 239 -1.68 -20.44 -23.08
CA MET A 239 -2.21 -20.99 -21.83
C MET A 239 -3.56 -21.68 -22.04
N LYS A 240 -4.44 -21.07 -22.84
CA LYS A 240 -5.73 -21.66 -23.22
C LYS A 240 -5.57 -22.93 -24.05
N ALA A 241 -4.63 -22.96 -25.00
CA ALA A 241 -4.35 -24.14 -25.82
C ALA A 241 -3.86 -25.32 -24.96
N CYS A 242 -3.10 -25.04 -23.90
CA CYS A 242 -2.65 -26.04 -22.92
C CYS A 242 -3.70 -26.38 -21.84
N GLY A 243 -4.89 -25.75 -21.87
CA GLY A 243 -5.96 -26.00 -20.89
C GLY A 243 -5.68 -25.45 -19.49
N ILE A 244 -4.77 -24.47 -19.35
CA ILE A 244 -4.40 -23.86 -18.07
C ILE A 244 -5.33 -22.67 -17.79
N ASN A 245 -6.04 -22.70 -16.67
CA ASN A 245 -6.86 -21.56 -16.25
C ASN A 245 -6.01 -20.51 -15.52
N ALA A 246 -5.52 -19.53 -16.28
CA ALA A 246 -4.73 -18.42 -15.75
C ALA A 246 -5.09 -17.09 -16.42
N GLU A 247 -5.07 -16.03 -15.63
CA GLU A 247 -5.22 -14.65 -16.10
C GLU A 247 -3.83 -14.03 -16.30
N VAL A 248 -3.55 -13.57 -17.52
CA VAL A 248 -2.29 -12.89 -17.86
C VAL A 248 -2.56 -11.39 -17.99
N SER A 249 -1.78 -10.57 -17.28
CA SER A 249 -1.93 -9.11 -17.31
C SER A 249 -0.57 -8.40 -17.29
N GLY A 250 -0.54 -7.20 -17.89
CA GLY A 250 0.61 -6.32 -17.81
C GLY A 250 0.72 -5.67 -16.41
N ARG A 251 1.93 -5.68 -15.83
CA ARG A 251 2.20 -5.02 -14.55
C ARG A 251 3.00 -3.73 -14.77
N PRO A 252 2.47 -2.55 -14.43
CA PRO A 252 3.27 -1.33 -14.43
C PRO A 252 4.29 -1.37 -13.28
N LYS A 253 5.54 -1.00 -13.55
CA LYS A 253 6.54 -0.77 -12.48
C LYS A 253 6.39 0.64 -11.90
N HIS A 254 6.68 0.76 -10.60
CA HIS A 254 6.68 2.02 -9.86
C HIS A 254 7.99 2.79 -10.09
N ILE A 255 7.94 4.13 -9.99
CA ILE A 255 9.07 5.01 -10.34
C ILE A 255 10.23 4.78 -9.39
N TYR A 256 9.95 4.68 -8.09
CA TYR A 256 10.99 4.43 -7.09
C TYR A 256 11.66 3.06 -7.27
N SER A 257 10.91 2.04 -7.66
CA SER A 257 11.47 0.71 -7.94
C SER A 257 12.39 0.72 -9.16
N ILE A 258 12.04 1.50 -10.19
CA ILE A 258 12.90 1.72 -11.37
C ILE A 258 14.20 2.39 -10.93
N TRP A 259 14.10 3.50 -10.18
CA TRP A 259 15.27 4.22 -9.68
C TRP A 259 16.18 3.34 -8.80
N ARG A 260 15.61 2.54 -7.89
CA ARG A 260 16.41 1.61 -7.06
C ARG A 260 17.15 0.59 -7.91
N LYS A 261 16.51 0.07 -8.98
CA LYS A 261 17.13 -0.88 -9.91
C LYS A 261 18.26 -0.21 -10.71
N MET A 262 18.07 1.05 -11.12
CA MET A 262 19.12 1.86 -11.77
C MET A 262 20.36 1.99 -10.88
N GLN A 263 20.16 2.40 -9.62
CA GLN A 263 21.27 2.56 -8.69
C GLN A 263 22.00 1.25 -8.41
N LYS A 264 21.26 0.16 -8.14
CA LYS A 264 21.87 -1.13 -7.80
C LYS A 264 22.70 -1.72 -8.96
N LYS A 265 22.24 -1.57 -10.21
CA LYS A 265 22.93 -2.12 -11.38
C LYS A 265 23.89 -1.10 -12.04
N SER A 266 23.95 0.14 -11.54
CA SER A 266 24.71 1.26 -12.15
C SER A 266 24.42 1.44 -13.65
N LEU A 267 23.17 1.21 -14.06
CA LEU A 267 22.75 1.23 -15.47
C LEU A 267 22.21 2.60 -15.87
N ALA A 268 22.48 3.00 -17.12
CA ALA A 268 21.81 4.14 -17.72
C ALA A 268 20.33 3.85 -17.98
N PHE A 269 19.47 4.89 -17.98
CA PHE A 269 18.03 4.69 -18.21
C PHE A 269 17.74 4.04 -19.57
N ASP A 270 18.54 4.36 -20.60
CA ASP A 270 18.38 3.75 -21.92
C ASP A 270 18.61 2.24 -21.91
N GLU A 271 19.46 1.72 -21.03
CA GLU A 271 19.64 0.27 -20.84
C GLU A 271 18.51 -0.37 -20.03
N LEU A 272 17.70 0.46 -19.37
CA LEU A 272 16.54 0.05 -18.59
C LEU A 272 15.30 -0.14 -19.48
N PHE A 273 15.49 -0.81 -20.62
CA PHE A 273 14.41 -1.40 -21.41
C PHE A 273 13.58 -2.41 -20.60
N ASP A 274 14.03 -2.78 -19.40
CA ASP A 274 13.51 -3.79 -18.48
C ASP A 274 12.33 -3.30 -17.58
N VAL A 275 11.53 -2.33 -18.06
CA VAL A 275 10.28 -1.91 -17.39
C VAL A 275 9.08 -2.78 -17.78
N ARG A 276 9.30 -3.84 -18.56
CA ARG A 276 8.24 -4.78 -18.94
C ARG A 276 8.10 -5.84 -17.86
N ALA A 277 6.95 -5.86 -17.21
CA ALA A 277 6.59 -6.91 -16.28
C ALA A 277 5.21 -7.45 -16.65
N VAL A 278 5.07 -8.76 -16.57
CA VAL A 278 3.83 -9.48 -16.81
C VAL A 278 3.52 -10.32 -15.58
N ARG A 279 2.25 -10.39 -15.22
CA ARG A 279 1.74 -11.16 -14.10
C ARG A 279 0.82 -12.23 -14.64
N ILE A 280 0.99 -13.45 -14.15
CA ILE A 280 0.13 -14.60 -14.41
C ILE A 280 -0.50 -15.00 -13.09
N ILE A 281 -1.82 -14.91 -13.01
CA ILE A 281 -2.61 -15.29 -11.83
C ILE A 281 -3.34 -16.58 -12.17
N ALA A 282 -2.91 -17.68 -11.58
CA ALA A 282 -3.53 -18.99 -11.78
C ALA A 282 -4.50 -19.35 -10.65
N ASP A 283 -5.36 -20.32 -10.87
CA ASP A 283 -6.29 -20.80 -9.83
C ASP A 283 -5.57 -21.68 -8.80
N LYS A 284 -4.73 -22.61 -9.25
CA LYS A 284 -4.04 -23.57 -8.38
C LYS A 284 -2.53 -23.46 -8.48
N LEU A 285 -1.86 -24.03 -7.47
CA LEU A 285 -0.39 -24.10 -7.45
C LEU A 285 0.16 -24.92 -8.64
N GLN A 286 -0.50 -26.02 -8.99
CA GLN A 286 -0.13 -26.85 -10.14
C GLN A 286 -0.15 -26.04 -11.45
N ASP A 287 -1.15 -25.20 -11.61
CA ASP A 287 -1.31 -24.32 -12.77
C ASP A 287 -0.20 -23.26 -12.83
N CYS A 288 0.36 -22.83 -11.69
CA CYS A 288 1.50 -21.91 -11.67
C CYS A 288 2.75 -22.54 -12.29
N TYR A 289 3.06 -23.80 -11.94
CA TYR A 289 4.20 -24.51 -12.51
C TYR A 289 3.95 -24.96 -13.96
N ALA A 290 2.70 -25.29 -14.30
CA ALA A 290 2.32 -25.54 -15.69
C ALA A 290 2.52 -24.28 -16.55
N ALA A 291 2.08 -23.12 -16.06
CA ALA A 291 2.29 -21.84 -16.73
C ALA A 291 3.78 -21.50 -16.87
N LEU A 292 4.60 -21.78 -15.86
CA LEU A 292 6.06 -21.64 -15.94
C LEU A 292 6.63 -22.49 -17.09
N GLY A 293 6.18 -23.75 -17.21
CA GLY A 293 6.59 -24.65 -18.28
C GLY A 293 6.22 -24.13 -19.67
N VAL A 294 5.00 -23.61 -19.84
CA VAL A 294 4.57 -22.99 -21.11
C VAL A 294 5.44 -21.80 -21.47
N VAL A 295 5.70 -20.91 -20.50
CA VAL A 295 6.56 -19.72 -20.68
C VAL A 295 7.97 -20.12 -21.13
N HIS A 296 8.60 -21.08 -20.45
CA HIS A 296 9.97 -21.51 -20.75
C HIS A 296 10.09 -22.35 -22.03
N THR A 297 9.01 -23.00 -22.45
CA THR A 297 8.97 -23.72 -23.74
C THR A 297 8.89 -22.74 -24.91
N LYS A 298 8.10 -21.68 -24.76
CA LYS A 298 7.90 -20.67 -25.81
C LYS A 298 9.04 -19.67 -25.89
N TYR A 299 9.59 -19.27 -24.75
CA TYR A 299 10.61 -18.23 -24.66
C TYR A 299 11.85 -18.71 -23.90
N LYS A 300 13.03 -18.36 -24.42
CA LYS A 300 14.30 -18.67 -23.75
C LYS A 300 14.39 -17.91 -22.42
N HIS A 301 14.47 -18.64 -21.32
CA HIS A 301 14.66 -18.06 -19.98
C HIS A 301 16.12 -17.72 -19.71
N LEU A 302 16.36 -16.76 -18.80
CA LEU A 302 17.67 -16.44 -18.26
C LEU A 302 17.87 -17.20 -16.93
N PRO A 303 18.80 -18.18 -16.86
CA PRO A 303 18.96 -19.00 -15.66
C PRO A 303 19.34 -18.23 -14.39
N SER A 304 20.08 -17.13 -14.52
CA SER A 304 20.53 -16.30 -13.39
C SER A 304 19.42 -15.41 -12.80
N GLU A 305 18.26 -15.34 -13.44
CA GLU A 305 17.15 -14.44 -13.07
C GLU A 305 15.86 -15.27 -12.91
N PHE A 306 15.96 -16.37 -12.16
CA PHE A 306 14.86 -17.24 -11.73
C PHE A 306 14.86 -17.39 -10.21
N ASP A 307 13.73 -17.08 -9.58
CA ASP A 307 13.52 -17.24 -8.14
C ASP A 307 12.16 -17.93 -7.90
N ASP A 308 12.15 -19.02 -7.11
CA ASP A 308 10.92 -19.66 -6.64
C ASP A 308 10.62 -19.25 -5.19
N TYR A 309 9.87 -18.14 -5.04
CA TYR A 309 9.39 -17.70 -3.73
C TYR A 309 8.13 -18.44 -3.25
N VAL A 310 7.59 -19.38 -4.04
CA VAL A 310 6.52 -20.26 -3.56
C VAL A 310 7.11 -21.35 -2.68
N ALA A 311 8.21 -21.96 -3.12
CA ALA A 311 8.97 -22.93 -2.33
C ALA A 311 9.71 -22.28 -1.14
N ASN A 312 10.26 -21.08 -1.35
CA ASN A 312 10.98 -20.32 -0.32
C ASN A 312 10.38 -18.92 -0.13
N PRO A 313 9.28 -18.78 0.64
CA PRO A 313 8.62 -17.49 0.87
C PRO A 313 9.56 -16.46 1.49
N LYS A 314 9.37 -15.19 1.13
CA LYS A 314 10.12 -14.09 1.78
C LYS A 314 9.66 -13.90 3.23
N PRO A 315 10.46 -13.24 4.10
CA PRO A 315 10.09 -13.02 5.50
C PRO A 315 8.74 -12.32 5.72
N ASN A 316 8.32 -11.47 4.78
CA ASN A 316 7.03 -10.80 4.84
C ASN A 316 5.83 -11.69 4.43
N GLY A 317 6.07 -12.94 4.02
CA GLY A 317 5.06 -13.89 3.52
C GLY A 317 4.87 -13.85 2.01
N TYR A 318 5.66 -13.07 1.27
CA TYR A 318 5.51 -12.97 -0.19
C TYR A 318 5.80 -14.29 -0.90
N GLN A 319 4.87 -14.70 -1.77
CA GLN A 319 4.94 -15.92 -2.58
C GLN A 319 4.65 -15.61 -4.06
N SER A 320 5.56 -16.00 -4.93
CA SER A 320 5.43 -15.96 -6.40
C SER A 320 6.64 -16.61 -7.05
N ILE A 321 6.47 -17.21 -8.22
CA ILE A 321 7.57 -17.63 -9.08
C ILE A 321 7.98 -16.44 -9.95
N HIS A 322 9.25 -16.07 -9.93
CA HIS A 322 9.82 -15.00 -10.74
C HIS A 322 10.73 -15.60 -11.80
N THR A 323 10.54 -15.18 -13.05
CA THR A 323 11.44 -15.57 -14.13
C THR A 323 11.61 -14.43 -15.12
N VAL A 324 12.83 -14.27 -15.64
CA VAL A 324 13.11 -13.35 -16.74
C VAL A 324 13.34 -14.16 -18.02
N ILE A 325 12.63 -13.76 -19.08
CA ILE A 325 12.75 -14.38 -20.40
C ILE A 325 13.23 -13.38 -21.45
N LEU A 326 13.70 -13.91 -22.57
CA LEU A 326 13.96 -13.15 -23.80
C LEU A 326 12.73 -13.21 -24.71
N GLY A 327 12.03 -12.08 -24.86
CA GLY A 327 10.84 -11.96 -25.69
C GLY A 327 11.13 -11.81 -27.19
N PRO A 328 10.07 -11.68 -28.03
CA PRO A 328 10.15 -11.72 -29.50
C PRO A 328 11.13 -10.73 -30.13
N GLU A 329 11.35 -9.56 -29.51
CA GLU A 329 12.24 -8.51 -30.01
C GLU A 329 13.65 -8.54 -29.36
N GLY A 330 14.08 -9.69 -28.80
CA GLY A 330 15.34 -9.79 -28.06
C GLY A 330 15.33 -8.98 -26.76
N LYS A 331 14.14 -8.64 -26.28
CA LYS A 331 13.87 -7.74 -25.18
C LYS A 331 13.53 -8.55 -23.93
N THR A 332 14.16 -8.25 -22.80
CA THR A 332 13.86 -8.94 -21.53
C THR A 332 12.45 -8.61 -21.05
N ILE A 333 11.77 -9.61 -20.49
CA ILE A 333 10.46 -9.50 -19.86
C ILE A 333 10.52 -10.24 -18.53
N GLU A 334 10.17 -9.55 -17.46
CA GLU A 334 10.01 -10.14 -16.12
C GLU A 334 8.60 -10.70 -15.98
N ILE A 335 8.48 -11.98 -15.62
CA ILE A 335 7.20 -12.67 -15.45
C ILE A 335 7.08 -13.11 -14.00
N GLN A 336 5.93 -12.81 -13.40
CA GLN A 336 5.56 -13.20 -12.05
C GLN A 336 4.35 -14.11 -12.10
N ILE A 337 4.49 -15.34 -11.62
CA ILE A 337 3.44 -16.35 -11.62
C ILE A 337 3.04 -16.62 -10.18
N ARG A 338 1.75 -16.61 -9.88
CA ARG A 338 1.22 -16.88 -8.53
C ARG A 338 -0.26 -17.25 -8.59
N THR A 339 -0.78 -17.78 -7.49
CA THR A 339 -2.23 -18.04 -7.38
C THR A 339 -3.01 -16.76 -7.05
N LYS A 340 -4.34 -16.81 -7.15
CA LYS A 340 -5.23 -15.74 -6.65
C LYS A 340 -5.01 -15.44 -5.17
N GLN A 341 -4.91 -16.47 -4.33
CA GLN A 341 -4.63 -16.30 -2.89
C GLN A 341 -3.27 -15.62 -2.66
N MET A 342 -2.21 -16.12 -3.30
CA MET A 342 -0.87 -15.52 -3.19
C MET A 342 -0.86 -14.08 -3.72
N HIS A 343 -1.68 -13.76 -4.72
CA HIS A 343 -1.84 -12.41 -5.22
C HIS A 343 -2.44 -11.50 -4.15
N GLU A 344 -3.55 -11.90 -3.52
CA GLU A 344 -4.20 -11.13 -2.46
C GLU A 344 -3.26 -10.92 -1.27
N GLU A 345 -2.60 -11.98 -0.79
CA GLU A 345 -1.62 -11.91 0.30
C GLU A 345 -0.42 -11.00 -0.04
N SER A 346 0.00 -10.95 -1.30
CA SER A 346 1.11 -10.10 -1.73
C SER A 346 0.77 -8.62 -1.86
N GLU A 347 -0.48 -8.27 -2.17
CA GLU A 347 -0.90 -6.88 -2.33
C GLU A 347 -1.40 -6.30 -1.01
N LEU A 348 -2.15 -7.09 -0.24
CA LEU A 348 -2.84 -6.68 0.98
C LEU A 348 -2.13 -7.14 2.26
N GLY A 349 -1.19 -8.08 2.18
CA GLY A 349 -0.41 -8.53 3.33
C GLY A 349 -1.30 -9.05 4.46
N VAL A 350 -1.02 -8.58 5.68
CA VAL A 350 -1.81 -8.91 6.89
C VAL A 350 -3.30 -8.57 6.72
N ALA A 351 -3.66 -7.56 5.93
CA ALA A 351 -5.07 -7.21 5.71
C ALA A 351 -5.85 -8.32 4.95
N ALA A 352 -5.18 -9.12 4.10
CA ALA A 352 -5.82 -10.25 3.42
C ALA A 352 -6.33 -11.30 4.42
N HIS A 353 -5.52 -11.63 5.43
CA HIS A 353 -5.86 -12.68 6.40
C HIS A 353 -7.04 -12.29 7.29
N TRP A 354 -7.18 -11.00 7.61
CA TRP A 354 -8.28 -10.47 8.41
C TRP A 354 -9.63 -10.64 7.71
N LYS A 355 -9.69 -10.31 6.41
CA LYS A 355 -10.89 -10.45 5.57
C LYS A 355 -11.47 -11.87 5.59
N TYR A 356 -10.61 -12.89 5.57
CA TYR A 356 -11.04 -14.28 5.47
C TYR A 356 -11.60 -14.88 6.77
N LYS A 357 -11.35 -14.27 7.95
CA LYS A 357 -11.68 -14.88 9.25
C LYS A 357 -12.77 -14.17 10.04
N GLU A 358 -13.35 -13.09 9.54
CA GLU A 358 -14.56 -12.47 10.13
C GLU A 358 -15.78 -13.43 10.12
N GLY A 359 -15.71 -14.54 9.36
CA GLY A 359 -16.70 -15.63 9.37
C GLY A 359 -16.40 -16.81 10.32
N ALA A 360 -15.26 -16.86 11.02
CA ALA A 360 -14.87 -18.01 11.86
C ALA A 360 -14.47 -17.58 13.29
N SER A 361 -15.09 -18.22 14.29
CA SER A 361 -15.02 -17.96 15.74
C SER A 361 -13.71 -17.41 16.34
N SER A 362 -13.87 -16.58 17.38
CA SER A 362 -12.91 -15.75 18.15
C SER A 362 -11.57 -16.34 18.65
N ARG A 363 -11.24 -17.60 18.36
CA ARG A 363 -9.92 -18.19 18.72
C ARG A 363 -8.79 -17.80 17.75
N SER A 364 -9.12 -17.19 16.61
CA SER A 364 -8.20 -16.94 15.48
C SER A 364 -7.38 -15.64 15.58
N GLY A 365 -7.85 -14.62 16.29
CA GLY A 365 -7.14 -13.33 16.40
C GLY A 365 -5.85 -13.40 17.23
N TYR A 366 -5.69 -14.42 18.07
CA TYR A 366 -4.49 -14.62 18.89
C TYR A 366 -3.30 -15.12 18.05
N ASP A 367 -3.53 -16.01 17.09
CA ASP A 367 -2.50 -16.49 16.16
C ASP A 367 -2.03 -15.39 15.19
N GLU A 368 -2.92 -14.48 14.81
CA GLU A 368 -2.59 -13.30 14.00
C GLU A 368 -1.72 -12.31 14.76
N LYS A 369 -2.07 -12.02 16.03
CA LYS A 369 -1.21 -11.25 16.92
C LYS A 369 0.17 -11.87 17.08
N ILE A 370 0.25 -13.19 17.26
CA ILE A 370 1.52 -13.91 17.41
C ILE A 370 2.36 -13.87 16.12
N THR A 371 1.73 -14.05 14.96
CA THR A 371 2.44 -14.03 13.66
C THR A 371 2.99 -12.64 13.34
N TRP A 372 2.21 -11.60 13.62
CA TRP A 372 2.65 -10.21 13.54
C TRP A 372 3.75 -9.88 14.55
N LEU A 373 3.59 -10.31 15.81
CA LEU A 373 4.57 -10.12 16.88
C LEU A 373 5.94 -10.70 16.52
N ARG A 374 5.98 -11.88 15.89
CA ARG A 374 7.22 -12.47 15.41
C ARG A 374 7.87 -11.62 14.31
N LYS A 375 7.09 -11.18 13.31
CA LYS A 375 7.58 -10.28 12.25
C LYS A 375 8.09 -8.94 12.78
N LEU A 376 7.57 -8.48 13.91
CA LEU A 376 8.04 -7.28 14.62
C LEU A 376 9.32 -7.51 15.43
N LEU A 377 9.41 -8.64 16.14
CA LEU A 377 10.60 -8.99 16.92
C LEU A 377 11.83 -9.16 16.02
N ASP A 378 11.66 -9.79 14.86
CA ASP A 378 12.70 -9.88 13.83
C ASP A 378 13.19 -8.49 13.37
N TRP A 379 12.30 -7.49 13.35
CA TRP A 379 12.67 -6.11 13.01
C TRP A 379 13.46 -5.43 14.13
N GLN A 380 13.15 -5.72 15.40
CA GLN A 380 13.92 -5.22 16.53
C GLN A 380 15.34 -5.78 16.52
N GLU A 381 15.52 -7.06 16.20
CA GLU A 381 16.84 -7.70 16.13
C GLU A 381 17.71 -7.16 14.98
N GLU A 382 17.13 -6.74 13.85
CA GLU A 382 17.87 -6.14 12.73
C GLU A 382 18.22 -4.64 12.93
N MET A 383 17.44 -3.92 13.75
CA MET A 383 17.69 -2.50 14.06
C MET A 383 18.61 -2.30 15.28
N SER A 384 18.80 -3.36 16.08
CA SER A 384 19.76 -3.42 17.19
C SER A 384 21.14 -3.78 16.67
#